data_AF-A0A314YNE6-F1
#
_entry.id   AF-A0A314YNE6-F1
#
_cell.length_a   1.000
_cell.length_b   1.000
_cell.length_c   1.000
_cell.angle_alpha   90.00
_cell.angle_beta   90.00
_cell.angle_gamma   90.00
#
_symmetry.space_group_name_H-M   'P 1'
#
loop_
_entity.id
_entity.type
_entity.pdbx_description
1 polymer ?
#
loop_
_entity_poly.entity_id
_entity_poly.type
_entity_poly.pdbx_seq_one_letter_code
_entity_poly.pdbx_strand_id
1 'polypeptide(L)'
;MFSKSGVVLNFTCMEMKDREQPAHANCSPEGLVRQVKMATKSAGIDLAGENALERYDIGAFEQVLATSRSDSGNALSAFTYLRMNKRLFEEGNWRNMVEFVRGMAEGGRNRSLSECDSTGSNLFVRFIKEKNVKKTKETILV
;
A
#
# COMPACT_ATOMS: atom_id res chain seq x y z
N MET A 1 -19.87 14.73 14.77
CA MET A 1 -19.82 15.50 13.52
C MET A 1 -19.91 14.53 12.35
N PHE A 2 -18.91 13.69 12.10
CA PHE A 2 -18.91 12.71 10.99
C PHE A 2 -20.06 11.70 10.98
N SER A 3 -20.45 11.15 12.13
CA SER A 3 -21.59 10.20 12.21
C SER A 3 -22.91 10.80 11.74
N LYS A 4 -23.14 12.10 11.97
CA LYS A 4 -24.33 12.81 11.51
C LYS A 4 -24.35 13.00 9.98
N SER A 5 -23.19 12.94 9.35
CA SER A 5 -23.02 13.16 7.91
C SER A 5 -22.84 11.87 7.12
N GLY A 6 -22.76 10.71 7.78
CA GLY A 6 -22.58 9.42 7.11
C GLY A 6 -21.26 9.30 6.34
N VAL A 7 -20.19 9.94 6.83
CA VAL A 7 -18.88 9.96 6.17
C VAL A 7 -17.90 8.98 6.79
N VAL A 8 -16.94 8.51 5.98
CA VAL A 8 -15.79 7.72 6.42
C VAL A 8 -14.66 8.66 6.86
N LEU A 9 -14.03 8.39 8.00
CA LEU A 9 -12.80 9.09 8.37
C LEU A 9 -11.62 8.42 7.67
N ASN A 10 -10.88 9.16 6.83
CA ASN A 10 -9.60 8.70 6.30
C ASN A 10 -8.47 9.25 7.17
N PHE A 11 -7.58 8.39 7.67
CA PHE A 11 -6.51 8.76 8.60
C PHE A 11 -5.15 8.23 8.14
N THR A 12 -4.06 8.81 8.62
CA THR A 12 -2.70 8.49 8.16
C THR A 12 -1.85 7.84 9.26
N CYS A 13 -0.56 7.60 8.98
CA CYS A 13 0.44 6.97 9.87
C CYS A 13 0.21 5.48 10.15
N MET A 14 -0.55 4.77 9.31
CA MET A 14 -0.89 3.35 9.54
C MET A 14 0.33 2.41 9.49
N GLU A 15 1.44 2.85 8.92
CA GLU A 15 2.69 2.09 8.75
C GLU A 15 3.73 2.38 9.85
N MET A 16 3.54 3.45 10.62
CA MET A 16 4.55 3.95 11.56
C MET A 16 4.57 3.14 12.85
N LYS A 17 5.77 2.94 13.41
CA LYS A 17 5.98 2.34 14.73
C LYS A 17 6.61 3.34 15.69
N ASP A 18 6.26 3.25 16.97
CA ASP A 18 6.76 4.15 18.02
C ASP A 18 8.30 4.02 18.13
N ARG A 19 8.82 2.80 18.03
CA ARG A 19 10.27 2.51 18.06
C ARG A 19 11.08 3.12 16.91
N GLU A 20 10.42 3.51 15.82
CA GLU A 20 11.06 4.13 14.66
C GLU A 20 11.15 5.66 14.81
N GLN A 21 10.57 6.21 15.87
CA GLN A 21 10.55 7.64 16.12
C GLN A 21 11.69 8.09 17.03
N PRO A 22 12.22 9.31 16.82
CA PRO A 22 13.25 9.83 17.70
C PRO A 22 12.69 10.11 19.10
N ALA A 23 13.41 9.68 20.15
CA ALA A 23 12.96 9.79 21.53
C ALA A 23 12.60 11.23 21.96
N HIS A 24 13.31 12.24 21.44
CA HIS A 24 13.07 13.64 21.77
C HIS A 24 11.75 14.20 21.21
N ALA A 25 11.12 13.52 20.25
CA ALA A 25 9.86 13.97 19.66
C ALA A 25 8.63 13.61 20.50
N ASN A 26 8.78 12.74 21.50
CA ASN A 26 7.68 12.30 22.38
C ASN A 26 6.41 11.86 21.61
N CYS A 27 6.58 11.21 20.46
CA CYS A 27 5.47 10.79 19.61
C CYS A 27 5.17 9.30 19.76
N SER A 28 3.89 8.96 19.62
CA SER A 28 3.37 7.59 19.62
C SER A 28 2.38 7.43 18.47
N PRO A 29 2.84 7.24 17.22
CA PRO A 29 1.96 6.96 16.09
C PRO A 29 1.04 5.76 16.35
N GLU A 30 1.53 4.69 16.99
CA GLU A 30 0.72 3.50 17.30
C GLU A 30 -0.37 3.82 18.33
N GLY A 31 -0.03 4.62 19.34
CA GLY A 31 -0.99 5.14 20.31
C GLY A 31 -2.07 6.00 19.68
N LEU A 32 -1.68 6.92 18.79
CA LEU A 32 -2.60 7.82 18.09
C LEU A 32 -3.56 7.06 17.16
N VAL A 33 -3.04 6.15 16.34
CA VAL A 33 -3.87 5.32 15.45
C VAL A 33 -4.88 4.50 16.26
N ARG A 34 -4.45 3.88 17.38
CA ARG A 34 -5.35 3.17 18.29
C ARG A 34 -6.44 4.07 18.87
N GLN A 35 -6.10 5.30 19.27
CA GLN A 35 -7.08 6.26 19.77
C GLN A 35 -8.12 6.61 18.71
N VAL A 36 -7.69 6.89 17.48
CA VAL A 36 -8.58 7.19 16.35
C VAL A 36 -9.49 5.99 16.06
N LYS A 37 -8.95 4.77 16.02
CA LYS A 37 -9.75 3.54 15.88
C LYS A 37 -10.81 3.43 16.97
N MET A 38 -10.49 3.69 18.23
CA MET A 38 -11.51 3.63 19.28
C MET A 38 -12.57 4.72 19.10
N ALA A 39 -12.17 5.93 18.72
CA ALA A 39 -13.10 7.04 18.50
C ALA A 39 -14.07 6.79 17.33
N THR A 40 -13.59 6.25 16.20
CA THR A 40 -14.47 5.94 15.07
C THR A 40 -15.43 4.80 15.39
N LYS A 41 -14.95 3.76 16.08
CA LYS A 41 -15.78 2.66 16.59
C LYS A 41 -16.89 3.17 17.50
N SER A 42 -16.55 4.00 18.51
CA SER A 42 -17.52 4.58 19.43
C SER A 42 -18.51 5.51 18.74
N ALA A 43 -18.09 6.20 17.68
CA ALA A 43 -18.96 7.05 16.88
C ALA A 43 -19.83 6.29 15.87
N GLY A 44 -19.60 4.98 15.68
CA GLY A 44 -20.31 4.16 14.69
C GLY A 44 -20.01 4.57 13.25
N ILE A 45 -18.78 5.02 12.96
CA ILE A 45 -18.34 5.38 11.61
C ILE A 45 -17.17 4.51 11.17
N ASP A 46 -17.06 4.31 9.86
CA ASP A 46 -15.94 3.59 9.26
C ASP A 46 -14.64 4.42 9.30
N LEU A 47 -13.52 3.71 9.35
CA LEU A 47 -12.18 4.27 9.26
C LEU A 47 -11.47 3.69 8.03
N ALA A 48 -10.98 4.57 7.16
CA ALA A 48 -10.02 4.27 6.12
C ALA A 48 -8.62 4.73 6.55
N GLY A 49 -7.58 4.17 5.92
CA GLY A 49 -6.19 4.43 6.28
C GLY A 49 -5.27 4.75 5.11
N GLU A 50 -4.19 5.47 5.40
CA GLU A 50 -3.07 5.72 4.48
C GLU A 50 -1.74 5.59 5.23
N ASN A 51 -0.66 5.30 4.51
CA ASN A 51 0.67 5.51 5.06
C ASN A 51 1.04 7.01 5.02
N ALA A 52 1.82 7.48 6.00
CA ALA A 52 2.29 8.86 6.04
C ALA A 52 3.56 9.07 5.20
N LEU A 53 4.48 8.11 5.26
CA LEU A 53 5.78 8.16 4.61
C LEU A 53 5.91 7.08 3.54
N GLU A 54 6.71 7.34 2.52
CA GLU A 54 7.02 6.37 1.48
C GLU A 54 7.85 5.21 2.06
N ARG A 55 7.28 4.00 2.06
CA ARG A 55 7.88 2.79 2.65
C ARG A 55 7.59 1.58 1.76
N TYR A 56 8.61 0.75 1.52
CA TYR A 56 8.51 -0.46 0.69
C TYR A 56 8.93 -1.74 1.43
N ASP A 57 9.33 -1.60 2.70
CA ASP A 57 9.81 -2.70 3.52
C ASP A 57 8.65 -3.49 4.14
N ILE A 58 8.90 -4.78 4.35
CA ILE A 58 7.94 -5.72 4.96
C ILE A 58 7.47 -5.22 6.32
N GLY A 59 8.34 -4.61 7.12
CA GLY A 59 8.01 -4.14 8.47
C GLY A 59 6.93 -3.06 8.51
N ALA A 60 6.93 -2.15 7.53
CA ALA A 60 5.88 -1.14 7.34
C ALA A 60 4.56 -1.79 6.89
N PHE A 61 4.60 -2.69 5.91
CA PHE A 61 3.41 -3.40 5.42
C PHE A 61 2.76 -4.27 6.51
N GLU A 62 3.56 -4.98 7.31
CA GLU A 62 3.06 -5.74 8.45
C GLU A 62 2.38 -4.87 9.50
N GLN A 63 2.88 -3.64 9.73
CA GLN A 63 2.24 -2.70 10.64
C GLN A 63 0.86 -2.27 10.14
N VAL A 64 0.75 -1.99 8.84
CA VAL A 64 -0.54 -1.67 8.21
C VAL A 64 -1.50 -2.86 8.32
N LEU A 65 -1.03 -4.09 8.07
CA LEU A 65 -1.83 -5.31 8.21
C LEU A 65 -2.29 -5.52 9.66
N ALA A 66 -1.42 -5.31 10.64
CA ALA A 66 -1.79 -5.40 12.06
C ALA A 66 -2.86 -4.35 12.42
N THR A 67 -2.70 -3.14 11.89
CA THR A 67 -3.65 -2.03 12.08
C THR A 67 -4.97 -2.26 11.35
N SER A 68 -4.98 -2.96 10.22
CA SER A 68 -6.19 -3.19 9.41
C SER A 68 -7.12 -4.27 9.96
N ARG A 69 -6.62 -5.17 10.83
CA ARG A 69 -7.38 -6.31 11.37
C ARG A 69 -8.59 -5.93 12.22
N SER A 70 -9.58 -6.82 12.18
CA SER A 70 -10.85 -6.73 12.91
C SER A 70 -10.83 -7.41 14.28
N ASP A 71 -9.68 -7.89 14.79
CA ASP A 71 -9.63 -8.64 16.06
C ASP A 71 -10.19 -7.83 17.25
N SER A 72 -10.31 -6.51 17.08
CA SER A 72 -10.93 -5.56 18.02
C SER A 72 -12.32 -5.03 17.60
N GLY A 73 -12.91 -5.55 16.52
CA GLY A 73 -14.20 -5.17 15.96
C GLY A 73 -14.23 -3.79 15.27
N ASN A 74 -13.09 -3.33 14.76
CA ASN A 74 -12.98 -2.10 13.98
C ASN A 74 -11.84 -2.21 12.95
N ALA A 75 -12.06 -3.05 11.93
CA ALA A 75 -11.15 -3.14 10.78
C ALA A 75 -11.19 -1.85 9.94
N LEU A 76 -10.12 -1.62 9.18
CA LEU A 76 -10.14 -0.55 8.19
C LEU A 76 -11.11 -0.93 7.04
N SER A 77 -11.93 0.02 6.60
CA SER A 77 -12.82 -0.16 5.45
C SER A 77 -12.06 -0.08 4.12
N ALA A 78 -10.98 0.70 4.08
CA ALA A 78 -10.09 0.82 2.93
C ALA A 78 -8.68 1.23 3.37
N PHE A 79 -7.70 0.97 2.51
CA PHE A 79 -6.36 1.51 2.63
C PHE A 79 -5.89 2.10 1.30
N THR A 80 -5.37 3.33 1.33
CA THR A 80 -4.80 4.02 0.17
C THR A 80 -3.29 4.12 0.34
N TYR A 81 -2.53 3.47 -0.54
CA TYR A 81 -1.08 3.51 -0.51
C TYR A 81 -0.51 4.78 -1.19
N LEU A 82 0.39 5.46 -0.49
CA LEU A 82 1.11 6.65 -0.93
C LEU A 82 2.58 6.31 -1.20
N ARG A 83 3.10 6.35 -2.44
CA ARG A 83 2.44 6.67 -3.71
C ARG A 83 3.00 5.79 -4.82
N MET A 84 2.19 5.57 -5.86
CA MET A 84 2.66 4.99 -7.11
C MET A 84 3.80 5.84 -7.72
N ASN A 85 4.95 5.22 -7.91
CA ASN A 85 6.10 5.79 -8.60
C ASN A 85 7.01 4.67 -9.14
N LYS A 86 8.13 5.03 -9.77
CA LYS A 86 9.07 4.06 -10.36
C LYS A 86 9.64 3.07 -9.33
N ARG A 87 9.95 3.53 -8.12
CA ARG A 87 10.56 2.71 -7.07
C ARG A 87 9.62 1.61 -6.59
N LEU A 88 8.31 1.88 -6.55
CA LEU A 88 7.29 0.87 -6.23
C LEU A 88 7.35 -0.36 -7.15
N PHE A 89 7.74 -0.16 -8.41
CA PHE A 89 7.81 -1.23 -9.42
C PHE A 89 9.21 -1.84 -9.57
N GLU A 90 10.16 -1.50 -8.71
CA GLU A 90 11.42 -2.24 -8.61
C GLU A 90 11.15 -3.66 -8.07
N GLU A 91 11.90 -4.66 -8.54
CA GLU A 91 11.60 -6.08 -8.33
C GLU A 91 11.26 -6.45 -6.87
N GLY A 92 12.12 -6.04 -5.92
CA GLY A 92 11.91 -6.34 -4.50
C GLY A 92 10.72 -5.58 -3.88
N ASN A 93 10.55 -4.31 -4.22
CA ASN A 93 9.46 -3.49 -3.70
C ASN A 93 8.11 -3.96 -4.24
N TRP A 94 8.06 -4.35 -5.51
CA TRP A 94 6.86 -4.87 -6.13
C TRP A 94 6.43 -6.19 -5.52
N ARG A 95 7.37 -7.11 -5.23
CA ARG A 95 7.09 -8.35 -4.50
C ARG A 95 6.45 -8.04 -3.14
N ASN A 96 7.08 -7.19 -2.33
CA ASN A 96 6.54 -6.81 -1.01
C ASN A 96 5.14 -6.17 -1.13
N MET A 97 4.90 -5.35 -2.15
CA MET A 97 3.59 -4.75 -2.41
C MET A 97 2.52 -5.80 -2.77
N VAL A 98 2.86 -6.79 -3.60
CA VAL A 98 1.95 -7.89 -3.95
C VAL A 98 1.60 -8.72 -2.71
N GLU A 99 2.58 -9.03 -1.87
CA GLU A 99 2.38 -9.69 -0.57
C GLU A 99 1.43 -8.91 0.33
N PHE A 100 1.70 -7.61 0.46
CA PHE A 100 0.88 -6.69 1.25
C PHE A 100 -0.58 -6.66 0.76
N VAL A 101 -0.80 -6.50 -0.55
CA VAL A 101 -2.15 -6.45 -1.14
C VAL A 101 -2.89 -7.76 -0.92
N ARG A 102 -2.22 -8.92 -1.06
CA ARG A 102 -2.82 -10.23 -0.74
C ARG A 102 -3.18 -10.33 0.73
N GLY A 103 -2.28 -9.92 1.62
CA GLY A 103 -2.53 -9.89 3.06
C GLY A 103 -3.75 -9.04 3.42
N MET A 104 -3.91 -7.87 2.79
CA MET A 104 -5.09 -7.01 2.97
C MET A 104 -6.37 -7.70 2.49
N ALA A 105 -6.34 -8.34 1.32
CA ALA A 105 -7.50 -9.04 0.76
C ALA A 105 -7.94 -10.25 1.62
N GLU A 106 -7.01 -10.90 2.32
CA GLU A 106 -7.27 -12.05 3.18
C GLU A 106 -7.61 -11.67 4.64
N GLY A 107 -7.97 -10.41 4.88
CA GLY A 107 -8.37 -9.90 6.19
C GLY A 107 -7.19 -9.64 7.12
N GLY A 108 -6.07 -9.17 6.58
CA GLY A 108 -4.87 -8.83 7.33
C GLY A 108 -4.00 -10.02 7.72
N ARG A 109 -4.31 -11.24 7.25
CA ARG A 109 -3.51 -12.44 7.53
C ARG A 109 -2.25 -12.43 6.68
N ASN A 110 -1.08 -12.56 7.32
CA ASN A 110 0.17 -12.69 6.59
C ASN A 110 0.34 -14.16 6.18
N ARG A 111 -0.01 -14.49 4.94
CA ARG A 111 0.31 -15.78 4.33
C ARG A 111 1.47 -15.57 3.39
N SER A 112 2.49 -16.42 3.51
CA SER A 112 3.56 -16.51 2.51
C SER A 112 2.94 -16.69 1.13
N LEU A 113 3.48 -16.01 0.13
CA LEU A 113 3.13 -16.29 -1.26
C LEU A 113 3.42 -17.76 -1.58
N SER A 114 2.59 -18.33 -2.44
CA SER A 114 2.91 -19.60 -3.08
C SER A 114 4.18 -19.44 -3.92
N GLU A 115 4.89 -20.55 -4.14
CA GLU A 115 6.14 -20.56 -4.89
C GLU A 115 6.02 -19.83 -6.24
N CYS A 116 4.95 -20.09 -7.00
CA CYS A 116 4.69 -19.45 -8.29
C CYS A 116 4.55 -17.92 -8.24
N ASP A 117 4.12 -17.37 -7.11
CA ASP A 117 3.96 -15.91 -6.90
C ASP A 117 5.21 -15.29 -6.26
N SER A 118 6.08 -16.12 -5.67
CA SER A 118 7.35 -15.69 -5.07
C SER A 118 8.50 -15.67 -6.09
N THR A 119 8.43 -16.48 -7.15
CA THR A 119 9.42 -16.50 -8.23
C THR A 119 9.19 -15.33 -9.19
N GLY A 120 10.22 -14.54 -9.47
CA GLY A 120 10.13 -13.45 -10.45
C GLY A 120 9.70 -13.93 -11.83
N SER A 121 8.85 -13.15 -12.51
CA SER A 121 8.68 -13.34 -13.94
C SER A 121 9.82 -12.65 -14.67
N ASN A 122 10.38 -13.27 -15.71
CA ASN A 122 11.39 -12.66 -16.59
C ASN A 122 10.80 -11.56 -17.49
N LEU A 123 9.79 -10.83 -17.01
CA LEU A 123 9.06 -9.84 -17.79
C LEU A 123 9.90 -8.57 -17.92
N PHE A 124 10.69 -8.51 -18.99
CA PHE A 124 11.51 -7.34 -19.32
C PHE A 124 10.63 -6.22 -19.90
N VAL A 125 10.21 -5.29 -19.05
CA VAL A 125 9.46 -4.10 -19.47
C VAL A 125 10.47 -3.06 -19.99
N ARG A 126 10.59 -2.94 -21.32
CA ARG A 126 11.37 -1.87 -21.98
C ARG A 126 10.45 -0.82 -22.60
N PHE A 127 10.90 0.44 -22.61
CA PHE A 127 10.29 1.46 -23.45
C PHE A 127 10.43 1.08 -24.92
N ILE A 128 9.32 0.97 -25.64
CA ILE A 128 9.33 0.88 -27.10
C ILE A 128 9.76 2.26 -27.62
N LYS A 129 11.02 2.41 -28.02
CA LYS A 129 11.38 3.53 -28.90
C LYS A 129 10.77 3.25 -30.26
N GLU A 130 9.85 4.12 -30.69
CA GLU A 130 9.34 4.10 -32.07
C GLU A 130 10.52 4.10 -33.05
N LYS A 131 10.63 3.04 -33.86
CA LYS A 131 11.57 3.03 -34.97
C LYS A 131 10.99 3.93 -36.06
N ASN A 132 11.72 4.98 -36.43
CA ASN A 132 11.47 5.75 -37.65
C ASN A 132 11.26 4.79 -38.83
N VAL A 133 10.04 4.78 -39.37
CA VAL A 133 9.66 4.01 -40.56
C VAL A 133 10.47 4.55 -41.74
N LYS A 134 11.48 3.80 -42.21
CA LYS A 134 12.10 4.09 -43.51
C LYS A 134 11.09 3.76 -44.60
N LYS A 135 10.53 4.79 -45.25
CA LYS A 135 9.79 4.66 -46.51
C LYS A 135 10.72 4.05 -47.57
N THR A 136 10.48 2.81 -47.94
CA THR A 136 11.06 2.20 -49.13
C THR A 136 10.39 2.84 -50.35
N LYS A 137 11.15 3.56 -51.18
CA LYS A 137 10.66 4.04 -52.48
C LYS A 137 10.52 2.83 -53.41
N GLU A 138 9.31 2.57 -53.88
CA GLU A 138 9.07 1.73 -55.05
C GLU A 138 9.84 2.32 -56.24
N THR A 139 10.69 1.52 -56.86
CA THR A 139 11.30 1.85 -58.15
C THR A 139 10.57 1.04 -59.21
N ILE A 140 9.83 1.76 -60.04
CA ILE A 140 9.22 1.29 -61.28
C ILE A 140 10.35 0.90 -62.23
N LEU A 141 10.23 -0.25 -62.90
CA LEU A 141 10.95 -0.52 -64.14
C LEU A 141 10.00 -1.18 -65.14
N VAL A 142 10.05 -0.60 -66.34
CA VAL A 142 9.21 -0.74 -67.54
C VAL A 142 9.07 -2.16 -68.03
#